data_AF-A0A7C7VQF1-F1
#
_entry.id   AF-A0A7C7VQF1-F1
#
_cell.length_a   1.000
_cell.length_b   1.000
_cell.length_c   1.000
_cell.angle_alpha   90.00
_cell.angle_beta   90.00
_cell.angle_gamma   90.00
#
_symmetry.space_group_name_H-M   'P 1'
#
loop_
_entity.id
_entity.type
_entity.pdbx_description
1 polymer ?
#
loop_
_entity_poly.entity_id
_entity_poly.type
_entity_poly.pdbx_seq_one_letter_code
_entity_poly.pdbx_strand_id
1 'polypeptide(L)'
;MLLDPVKIRRIIFFQFRFSESRSLNDVRERLKRTFKIIPAKDLIETLPHVMDRLKIQHKILIPKNLQKDALAMISRVSQSPMIYFLLLKQNPEGGQIILLETTKSWYTHGKIITSMRAYCKNAGILCKPI
;
A
#
# COMPACT_ATOMS: atom_id res chain seq x y z
N MET A 1 -11.34 -18.64 -15.67
CA MET A 1 -10.97 -18.88 -14.25
C MET A 1 -11.27 -17.60 -13.49
N LEU A 2 -12.41 -17.54 -12.79
CA LEU A 2 -12.81 -16.36 -12.02
C LEU A 2 -11.90 -16.29 -10.79
N LEU A 3 -11.12 -15.21 -10.67
CA LEU A 3 -10.36 -14.93 -9.46
C LEU A 3 -11.36 -14.80 -8.31
N ASP A 4 -11.20 -15.58 -7.23
CA ASP A 4 -11.98 -15.39 -6.02
C ASP A 4 -11.99 -13.90 -5.62
N PRO A 5 -13.16 -13.34 -5.25
CA PRO A 5 -13.22 -11.96 -4.81
C PRO A 5 -12.29 -11.78 -3.62
N VAL A 6 -11.39 -10.80 -3.73
CA VAL A 6 -10.39 -10.52 -2.70
C VAL A 6 -11.09 -10.05 -1.43
N LYS A 7 -11.11 -10.91 -0.39
CA LYS A 7 -11.69 -10.58 0.92
C LYS A 7 -10.65 -9.87 1.79
N ILE A 8 -10.96 -8.65 2.18
CA ILE A 8 -10.13 -7.84 3.10
C ILE A 8 -10.52 -8.14 4.53
N ARG A 9 -9.55 -8.58 5.33
CA ARG A 9 -9.70 -8.82 6.78
C ARG A 9 -9.60 -7.49 7.54
N ARG A 10 -8.57 -6.69 7.25
CA ARG A 10 -8.23 -5.46 7.97
C ARG A 10 -7.60 -4.42 7.05
N ILE A 11 -7.75 -3.15 7.42
CA ILE A 11 -7.09 -2.01 6.79
C ILE A 11 -6.22 -1.35 7.85
N ILE A 12 -4.94 -1.12 7.54
CA ILE A 12 -3.98 -0.51 8.46
C ILE A 12 -3.39 0.72 7.78
N PHE A 13 -3.34 1.82 8.50
CA PHE A 13 -2.92 3.11 7.97
C PHE A 13 -1.58 3.55 8.56
N PHE A 14 -0.75 4.15 7.71
CA PHE A 14 0.45 4.85 8.13
C PHE A 14 0.52 6.19 7.42
N GLN A 15 1.00 7.22 8.11
CA GLN A 15 1.58 8.37 7.44
C GLN A 15 3.00 8.01 7.01
N PHE A 16 3.41 8.50 5.86
CA PHE A 16 4.81 8.47 5.46
C PHE A 16 5.31 9.83 5.01
N ARG A 17 6.61 10.03 5.19
CA ARG A 17 7.36 11.16 4.65
C ARG A 17 8.55 10.63 3.87
N PHE A 18 8.84 11.27 2.76
CA PHE A 18 10.07 11.06 2.01
C PHE A 18 11.28 11.35 2.91
N SER A 19 12.34 10.58 2.71
CA SER A 19 13.60 10.70 3.45
C SER A 19 14.73 10.49 2.45
N GLU A 20 15.28 9.28 2.34
CA GLU A 20 16.26 8.97 1.30
C GLU A 20 15.64 8.92 -0.10
N SER A 21 14.38 8.50 -0.22
CA SER A 21 13.59 8.59 -1.43
C SER A 21 12.97 9.97 -1.54
N ARG A 22 12.91 10.54 -2.74
CA ARG A 22 12.34 11.87 -3.03
C ARG A 22 11.03 11.79 -3.84
N SER A 23 10.65 10.60 -4.27
CA SER A 23 9.45 10.37 -5.06
C SER A 23 8.91 8.96 -4.90
N LEU A 24 7.65 8.73 -5.31
CA LEU A 24 7.12 7.36 -5.41
C LEU A 24 7.84 6.53 -6.48
N ASN A 25 8.48 7.17 -7.48
CA ASN A 25 9.32 6.45 -8.43
C ASN A 25 10.60 5.93 -7.76
N ASP A 26 11.20 6.70 -6.86
CA ASP A 26 12.37 6.25 -6.10
C ASP A 26 12.01 5.07 -5.19
N VAL A 27 10.85 5.16 -4.52
CA VAL A 27 10.29 4.05 -3.72
C VAL A 27 10.09 2.81 -4.59
N ARG A 28 9.50 2.97 -5.77
CA ARG A 28 9.31 1.89 -6.75
C ARG A 28 10.64 1.25 -7.10
N GLU A 29 11.64 2.03 -7.46
CA GLU A 29 12.97 1.54 -7.88
C GLU A 29 13.69 0.79 -6.75
N ARG A 30 13.61 1.29 -5.52
CA ARG A 30 14.19 0.61 -4.35
C ARG A 30 13.51 -0.72 -4.03
N LEU A 31 12.19 -0.79 -4.19
CA LEU A 31 11.39 -1.94 -3.78
C LEU A 31 11.14 -2.97 -4.90
N LYS A 32 11.44 -2.65 -6.17
CA LYS A 32 11.09 -3.49 -7.33
C LYS A 32 11.64 -4.92 -7.28
N ARG A 33 12.72 -5.18 -6.53
CA ARG A 33 13.29 -6.53 -6.36
C ARG A 33 12.52 -7.39 -5.35
N THR A 34 11.89 -6.77 -4.37
CA THR A 34 11.18 -7.46 -3.27
C THR A 34 9.67 -7.50 -3.52
N PHE A 35 9.16 -6.48 -4.21
CA PHE A 35 7.72 -6.32 -4.48
C PHE A 35 7.44 -6.36 -5.97
N LYS A 36 6.26 -6.89 -6.32
CA LYS A 36 5.68 -6.76 -7.65
C LYS A 36 4.84 -5.50 -7.63
N ILE A 37 5.22 -4.56 -8.49
CA ILE A 37 4.46 -3.32 -8.69
C ILE A 37 3.27 -3.65 -9.58
N ILE A 38 2.10 -3.19 -9.17
CA ILE A 38 0.86 -3.33 -9.94
C ILE A 38 0.30 -1.92 -10.22
N PRO A 39 -0.47 -1.73 -11.31
CA PRO A 39 -1.13 -0.45 -11.52
C PRO A 39 -2.07 -0.14 -10.35
N ALA A 40 -1.94 1.07 -9.80
CA ALA A 40 -2.79 1.48 -8.68
C ALA A 40 -4.27 1.52 -9.07
N LYS A 41 -4.56 1.85 -10.33
CA LYS A 41 -5.90 1.82 -10.91
C LYS A 41 -6.54 0.43 -10.79
N ASP A 42 -5.83 -0.62 -11.22
CA ASP A 42 -6.32 -1.99 -11.17
C ASP A 42 -6.68 -2.41 -9.74
N LEU A 43 -5.86 -2.06 -8.75
CA LEU A 43 -6.15 -2.36 -7.35
C LEU A 43 -7.41 -1.62 -6.85
N ILE A 44 -7.54 -0.34 -7.19
CA ILE A 44 -8.69 0.49 -6.82
C ILE A 44 -9.98 -0.08 -7.44
N GLU A 45 -9.94 -0.47 -8.71
CA GLU A 45 -11.09 -1.01 -9.45
C GLU A 45 -11.45 -2.44 -9.02
N THR A 46 -10.48 -3.23 -8.55
CA THR A 46 -10.72 -4.58 -8.02
C THR A 46 -11.41 -4.57 -6.65
N LEU A 47 -11.29 -3.47 -5.90
CA LEU A 47 -11.76 -3.35 -4.52
C LEU A 47 -12.70 -2.15 -4.30
N PRO A 48 -13.78 -1.97 -5.09
CA PRO A 48 -14.59 -0.76 -5.08
C PRO A 48 -15.20 -0.49 -3.69
N HIS A 49 -15.76 -1.52 -3.04
CA HIS A 49 -16.33 -1.40 -1.69
C HIS A 49 -15.29 -0.99 -0.63
N VAL A 50 -14.03 -1.40 -0.79
CA VAL A 50 -12.95 -0.98 0.10
C VAL A 50 -12.64 0.49 -0.14
N MET A 51 -12.57 0.90 -1.41
CA MET A 51 -12.31 2.30 -1.78
C MET A 51 -13.41 3.24 -1.30
N ASP A 52 -14.67 2.82 -1.37
CA ASP A 52 -15.79 3.59 -0.84
C ASP A 52 -15.68 3.77 0.67
N ARG A 53 -15.35 2.71 1.41
CA ARG A 53 -15.07 2.81 2.85
C ARG A 53 -13.90 3.75 3.15
N LEU A 54 -12.82 3.68 2.37
CA LEU A 54 -11.67 4.57 2.53
C LEU A 54 -12.05 6.04 2.33
N LYS A 55 -12.86 6.35 1.31
CA LYS A 55 -13.33 7.71 1.02
C LYS A 55 -14.31 8.22 2.09
N ILE A 56 -15.31 7.42 2.44
CA ILE A 56 -16.43 7.85 3.29
C ILE A 56 -16.03 7.85 4.76
N GLN A 57 -15.46 6.75 5.25
CA GLN A 57 -15.19 6.57 6.68
C GLN A 57 -13.85 7.17 7.10
N HIS A 58 -12.85 7.10 6.22
CA HIS A 58 -11.47 7.50 6.54
C HIS A 58 -11.04 8.79 5.83
N LYS A 59 -11.93 9.42 5.05
CA LYS A 59 -11.68 10.68 4.31
C LYS A 59 -10.42 10.62 3.43
N ILE A 60 -10.08 9.43 2.91
CA ILE A 60 -8.91 9.23 2.06
C ILE A 60 -9.17 9.84 0.68
N LEU A 61 -8.30 10.76 0.27
CA LEU A 61 -8.31 11.34 -1.06
C LEU A 61 -7.48 10.50 -2.02
N ILE A 62 -8.14 9.90 -3.00
CA ILE A 62 -7.47 9.22 -4.11
C ILE A 62 -6.95 10.30 -5.08
N PRO A 63 -5.64 10.34 -5.39
CA PRO A 63 -5.08 11.36 -6.27
C PRO A 63 -5.59 11.17 -7.70
N LYS A 64 -5.80 12.29 -8.41
CA LYS A 64 -6.24 12.28 -9.81
C LYS A 64 -5.20 11.63 -10.74
N ASN A 65 -3.91 11.90 -10.51
CA ASN A 65 -2.82 11.33 -11.27
C ASN A 65 -2.26 10.07 -10.60
N LEU A 66 -2.94 8.94 -10.78
CA LEU A 66 -2.55 7.66 -10.18
C LEU A 66 -1.17 7.16 -10.64
N GLN A 67 -0.66 7.58 -11.80
CA GLN A 67 0.64 7.12 -12.30
C GLN A 67 1.81 7.74 -11.52
N LYS A 68 1.65 9.01 -11.11
CA LYS A 68 2.66 9.80 -10.42
C LYS A 68 2.50 9.76 -8.90
N ASP A 69 1.25 9.79 -8.44
CA ASP A 69 0.92 10.05 -7.03
C ASP A 69 0.31 8.83 -6.34
N ALA A 70 0.22 7.68 -7.00
CA ALA A 70 -0.11 6.41 -6.38
C ALA A 70 0.90 5.30 -6.74
N LEU A 71 1.15 4.41 -5.78
CA LEU A 71 1.97 3.22 -5.99
C LEU A 71 1.31 2.05 -5.28
N ALA A 72 0.92 1.04 -6.06
CA ALA A 72 0.38 -0.21 -5.54
C ALA A 72 1.39 -1.34 -5.71
N MET A 73 1.49 -2.20 -4.70
CA MET A 73 2.42 -3.32 -4.74
C MET A 73 1.94 -4.51 -3.92
N ILE A 74 2.43 -5.68 -4.29
CA ILE A 74 2.26 -6.93 -3.56
C ILE A 74 3.62 -7.61 -3.37
N SER A 75 3.73 -8.46 -2.36
CA SER A 75 4.93 -9.27 -2.17
C SER A 75 5.16 -10.23 -3.36
N ARG A 76 6.41 -10.38 -3.82
CA ARG A 76 6.76 -11.33 -4.88
C ARG A 76 6.76 -12.79 -4.44
N VAL A 77 6.94 -13.05 -3.14
CA VAL A 77 7.15 -14.43 -2.63
C VAL A 77 5.87 -15.21 -2.41
N SER A 78 4.71 -14.56 -2.44
CA SER A 78 3.44 -15.22 -2.14
C SER A 78 2.66 -15.53 -3.41
N GLN A 79 2.17 -16.77 -3.54
CA GLN A 79 1.28 -17.18 -4.63
C GLN A 79 -0.05 -16.40 -4.62
N SER A 80 -0.53 -15.98 -3.46
CA SER A 80 -1.71 -15.12 -3.31
C SER A 80 -1.36 -13.88 -2.49
N PRO A 81 -1.82 -12.67 -2.87
CA PRO A 81 -1.58 -11.47 -2.07
C PRO A 81 -2.13 -11.60 -0.64
N MET A 82 -1.23 -11.58 0.35
CA MET A 82 -1.60 -11.53 1.78
C MET A 82 -1.85 -10.10 2.23
N ILE A 83 -1.08 -9.16 1.68
CA ILE A 83 -1.18 -7.73 1.94
C ILE A 83 -0.98 -7.00 0.63
N TYR A 84 -1.92 -6.12 0.29
CA TYR A 84 -1.71 -5.09 -0.72
C TYR A 84 -1.21 -3.84 -0.04
N PHE A 85 -0.18 -3.23 -0.61
CA PHE A 85 0.34 -1.94 -0.19
C PHE A 85 -0.12 -0.92 -1.21
N LEU A 86 -0.83 0.11 -0.74
CA LEU A 86 -1.23 1.26 -1.55
C LEU A 86 -0.64 2.52 -0.93
N LEU A 87 0.31 3.14 -1.62
CA LEU A 87 0.89 4.42 -1.24
C LEU A 87 0.21 5.51 -2.04
N LEU A 88 -0.32 6.51 -1.35
CA LEU A 88 -0.95 7.69 -1.95
C LEU A 88 -0.15 8.91 -1.52
N LYS A 89 0.50 9.56 -2.48
CA LYS A 89 1.18 10.84 -2.25
C LYS A 89 0.11 11.94 -2.19
N GLN A 90 0.13 12.71 -1.11
CA GLN A 90 -0.84 13.78 -0.87
C GLN A 90 -0.21 15.16 -1.00
N ASN A 91 1.10 15.26 -0.77
CA ASN A 91 1.86 16.50 -0.87
C ASN A 91 3.32 16.20 -1.28
N PRO A 92 4.17 17.22 -1.52
CA PRO A 92 5.56 17.01 -1.88
C PRO A 92 6.39 16.25 -0.84
N GLU A 93 6.04 16.35 0.45
CA GLU A 93 6.77 15.72 1.55
C GLU A 93 6.40 14.25 1.76
N GLY A 94 5.22 13.80 1.32
CA GLY A 94 4.78 12.42 1.49
C GLY A 94 3.27 12.23 1.37
N GLY A 95 2.72 11.35 2.21
CA GLY A 95 1.31 10.98 2.16
C GLY A 95 0.98 9.79 3.05
N GLN A 96 0.17 8.87 2.54
CA GLN A 96 -0.34 7.74 3.31
C GLN A 96 0.04 6.39 2.69
N ILE A 97 0.30 5.42 3.56
CA ILE A 97 0.39 4.00 3.22
C ILE A 97 -0.88 3.34 3.76
N ILE A 98 -1.55 2.60 2.90
CA ILE A 98 -2.73 1.82 3.23
C ILE A 98 -2.37 0.35 2.99
N LEU A 99 -2.35 -0.43 4.06
CA LEU A 99 -2.18 -1.88 3.99
C LEU A 99 -3.56 -2.54 3.99
N LEU A 100 -3.86 -3.27 2.93
CA LEU A 100 -5.08 -4.06 2.81
C LEU A 100 -4.72 -5.52 3.10
N GLU A 101 -4.91 -5.94 4.35
CA GLU A 101 -4.66 -7.32 4.77
C GLU A 101 -5.81 -8.21 4.28
N THR A 102 -5.49 -9.26 3.53
CA THR A 102 -6.48 -10.22 3.04
C THR A 102 -6.76 -11.31 4.08
N THR A 103 -7.88 -12.02 3.92
CA THR A 103 -8.19 -13.19 4.77
C THR A 103 -7.21 -14.35 4.60
N LYS A 104 -6.36 -14.32 3.56
CA LYS A 104 -5.28 -15.29 3.31
C LYS A 104 -4.00 -14.98 4.12
N SER A 105 -3.92 -13.82 4.76
CA SER A 105 -2.80 -13.45 5.63
C SER A 105 -2.76 -14.34 6.87
N TRP A 106 -1.58 -14.88 7.16
CA TRP A 106 -1.25 -15.55 8.43
C TRP A 106 -0.40 -14.67 9.35
N TYR A 107 -0.13 -13.42 8.95
CA TYR A 107 0.59 -12.47 9.80
C TYR A 107 -0.30 -11.99 10.94
N THR A 108 0.27 -11.93 12.14
CA THR A 108 -0.37 -11.22 13.25
C THR A 108 -0.30 -9.71 13.02
N HIS A 109 -1.23 -8.96 13.62
CA HIS A 109 -1.21 -7.50 13.55
C HIS A 109 0.15 -6.94 14.00
N GLY A 110 0.69 -7.40 15.14
CA GLY A 110 2.01 -6.99 15.63
C GLY A 110 3.14 -7.31 14.65
N LYS A 111 3.08 -8.46 13.94
CA LYS A 111 4.08 -8.78 12.92
C LYS A 111 4.02 -7.83 11.72
N ILE A 112 2.82 -7.42 11.30
CA ILE A 112 2.66 -6.43 10.22
C ILE A 112 3.25 -5.09 10.66
N ILE A 113 2.87 -4.59 11.84
CA ILE A 113 3.36 -3.30 12.37
C ILE A 113 4.89 -3.29 12.51
N THR A 114 5.48 -4.35 13.09
CA THR A 114 6.94 -4.43 13.26
C THR A 114 7.69 -4.54 11.93
N SER A 115 7.11 -5.24 10.94
CA SER A 115 7.71 -5.38 9.60
C SER A 115 7.70 -4.06 8.82
N MET A 116 6.78 -3.14 9.14
CA MET A 116 6.73 -1.83 8.49
C MET A 116 7.98 -1.01 8.72
N ARG A 117 8.69 -1.17 9.84
CA ARG A 117 9.97 -0.46 10.06
C ARG A 117 11.01 -0.84 9.01
N ALA A 118 11.16 -2.14 8.73
CA ALA A 118 12.08 -2.63 7.71
C ALA A 118 11.64 -2.23 6.30
N TYR A 119 10.33 -2.33 6.02
CA TYR A 119 9.74 -1.84 4.77
C TYR A 119 10.09 -0.37 4.52
N CYS A 120 9.82 0.51 5.49
CA CYS A 120 10.02 1.96 5.34
C CYS A 120 11.49 2.31 5.15
N LYS A 121 12.40 1.66 5.89
CA LYS A 121 13.85 1.80 5.69
C LYS A 121 14.25 1.44 4.25
N ASN A 122 13.83 0.28 3.75
CA ASN A 122 14.17 -0.17 2.40
C ASN A 122 13.53 0.71 1.32
N ALA A 123 12.34 1.25 1.60
CA ALA A 123 11.65 2.20 0.74
C ALA A 123 12.28 3.61 0.74
N GLY A 124 13.21 3.90 1.67
CA GLY A 124 13.78 5.24 1.84
C GLY A 124 12.77 6.26 2.37
N ILE A 125 11.81 5.83 3.20
CA ILE A 125 10.77 6.68 3.78
C ILE A 125 10.73 6.52 5.30
N LEU A 126 10.21 7.54 5.99
CA LEU A 126 9.83 7.44 7.40
C LEU A 126 8.35 7.19 7.49
N CYS A 127 7.90 6.30 8.37
CA CYS A 127 6.49 6.00 8.53
C CYS A 127 6.07 5.89 10.00
N LYS A 128 4.82 6.24 10.27
CA LYS A 128 4.18 6.15 11.59
C LYS A 128 2.73 5.67 11.45
N PRO A 129 2.25 4.74 12.30
CA PRO A 129 0.85 4.33 12.26
C PRO A 129 -0.09 5.52 12.59
N ILE A 130 -1.31 5.47 12.04
CA ILE A 130 -2.40 6.43 12.29
C ILE A 130 -3.51 5.74 13.07
#